data_AF-A0A7C3N9G7-F1
#
_entry.id   AF-A0A7C3N9G7-F1
#
_cell.length_a   1.000
_cell.length_b   1.000
_cell.length_c   1.000
_cell.angle_alpha   90.00
_cell.angle_beta   90.00
_cell.angle_gamma   90.00
#
_symmetry.space_group_name_H-M   'P 1'
#
loop_
_entity.id
_entity.type
_entity.pdbx_description
1 polymer ?
#
loop_
_entity_poly.entity_id
_entity_poly.type
_entity_poly.pdbx_seq_one_letter_code
_entity_poly.pdbx_strand_id
1 'polypeptide(L)'
;MIIPLLTRNVNFGKFKVHTTGAYLASQFEAPLVAFSGSFSDSGQVPYTGAGYYNRLRVNIGLNVQQGGTYTIAGQLDGAAGPIAVAGTSFNLNLGNQTIYLDFSGQAIFHHRQNGPYQLRFLRVLDSSGQEVDYLYNAYTTDAYSYSQFQNSSTIIDASSFGHQTLDLNKDGDYEYLRVTFKAKVHLNGNYILSAQLKDSSGMLLPP
;
A
#
# COMPACT_ATOMS: atom_id res chain seq x y z
N MET A 1 -22.88 -24.45 0.72
CA MET A 1 -22.17 -24.34 2.00
C MET A 1 -23.18 -23.90 3.06
N ILE A 2 -23.49 -24.77 4.01
CA ILE A 2 -24.39 -24.46 5.13
C ILE A 2 -23.57 -23.64 6.11
N ILE A 3 -23.99 -22.42 6.47
CA ILE A 3 -23.36 -21.67 7.57
C ILE A 3 -23.94 -22.25 8.86
N PRO A 4 -23.18 -23.02 9.68
CA PRO A 4 -23.66 -23.42 10.98
C PRO A 4 -23.41 -22.23 11.91
N LEU A 5 -24.48 -21.59 12.40
CA LEU A 5 -24.33 -20.72 13.56
C LEU A 5 -23.87 -21.59 14.73
N LEU A 6 -22.67 -21.31 15.26
CA LEU A 6 -22.12 -21.93 16.45
C LEU A 6 -23.14 -21.80 17.59
N THR A 7 -23.70 -22.93 18.04
CA THR A 7 -24.42 -23.01 19.31
C THR A 7 -23.37 -23.18 20.43
N ARG A 8 -22.75 -22.08 20.84
CA ARG A 8 -22.16 -22.01 22.18
C ARG A 8 -23.26 -21.58 23.15
N ASN A 9 -23.72 -22.50 23.99
CA ASN A 9 -24.59 -22.18 25.12
C ASN A 9 -23.82 -21.30 26.11
N VAL A 10 -23.94 -19.98 25.95
CA VAL A 10 -23.47 -18.99 26.91
C VAL A 10 -24.70 -18.44 27.62
N ASN A 11 -24.80 -18.69 28.93
CA ASN A 11 -25.96 -18.34 29.73
C ASN A 11 -25.89 -16.84 30.08
N PHE A 12 -26.38 -15.98 29.18
CA PHE A 12 -26.52 -14.55 29.46
C PHE A 12 -27.89 -14.30 30.10
N GLY A 13 -27.89 -13.96 31.40
CA GLY A 13 -29.10 -13.59 32.11
C GLY A 13 -29.90 -12.52 31.35
N LYS A 14 -31.19 -12.82 31.10
CA LYS A 14 -32.25 -11.90 30.63
C LYS A 14 -32.05 -11.20 29.27
N PHE A 15 -31.42 -11.83 28.27
CA PHE A 15 -31.61 -11.42 26.88
C PHE A 15 -32.61 -12.35 26.19
N LYS A 16 -33.70 -11.80 25.66
CA LYS A 16 -34.64 -12.54 24.81
C LYS A 16 -34.00 -12.66 23.43
N VAL A 17 -33.35 -13.78 23.17
CA VAL A 17 -32.73 -14.07 21.87
C VAL A 17 -33.82 -14.58 20.93
N HIS A 18 -33.91 -14.03 19.72
CA HIS A 18 -34.78 -14.54 18.67
C HIS A 18 -33.93 -15.32 17.67
N THR A 19 -34.30 -16.56 17.42
CA THR A 19 -33.67 -17.41 16.40
C THR A 19 -34.56 -17.39 15.16
N THR A 20 -34.02 -16.95 14.04
CA THR A 20 -34.72 -16.96 12.75
C THR A 20 -34.79 -18.39 12.19
N GLY A 21 -35.52 -18.57 11.08
CA GLY A 21 -35.44 -19.82 10.31
C GLY A 21 -34.06 -20.04 9.68
N ALA A 22 -33.86 -21.24 9.11
CA ALA A 22 -32.71 -21.51 8.25
C ALA A 22 -32.95 -20.91 6.86
N TYR A 23 -32.00 -20.12 6.37
CA TYR A 23 -32.03 -19.52 5.03
C TYR A 23 -30.80 -19.96 4.23
N LEU A 24 -30.98 -20.18 2.94
CA LEU A 24 -29.89 -20.38 2.00
C LEU A 24 -29.40 -19.01 1.53
N ALA A 25 -28.09 -18.85 1.34
CA ALA A 25 -27.52 -17.63 0.76
C ALA A 25 -28.13 -17.29 -0.61
N SER A 26 -28.54 -18.30 -1.38
CA SER A 26 -29.21 -18.15 -2.68
C SER A 26 -30.64 -17.58 -2.60
N GLN A 27 -31.21 -17.44 -1.39
CA GLN A 27 -32.50 -16.76 -1.19
C GLN A 27 -32.32 -15.24 -1.05
N PHE A 28 -31.09 -14.75 -0.97
CA PHE A 28 -30.75 -13.33 -0.96
C PHE A 28 -30.18 -12.93 -2.32
N GLU A 29 -30.29 -11.65 -2.65
CA GLU A 29 -29.69 -11.09 -3.87
C GLU A 29 -28.17 -11.30 -3.85
N ALA A 30 -27.62 -11.78 -4.96
CA ALA A 30 -26.18 -11.98 -5.08
C ALA A 30 -25.46 -10.62 -5.17
N PRO A 31 -24.28 -10.48 -4.56
CA PRO A 31 -23.51 -9.24 -4.69
C PRO A 31 -23.09 -9.00 -6.14
N LEU A 32 -23.03 -7.73 -6.53
CA LEU A 32 -22.62 -7.32 -7.89
C LEU A 32 -21.20 -7.76 -8.22
N VAL A 33 -20.34 -7.86 -7.21
CA VAL A 33 -18.97 -8.36 -7.26
C VAL A 33 -18.71 -9.14 -5.98
N ALA A 34 -18.10 -10.32 -6.09
CA ALA A 34 -17.63 -11.09 -4.93
C ALA A 34 -16.17 -11.49 -5.07
N PHE A 35 -15.44 -11.60 -3.96
CA PHE A 35 -14.13 -12.25 -3.93
C PHE A 35 -14.27 -13.73 -4.28
N SER A 36 -13.43 -14.22 -5.19
CA SER A 36 -13.48 -15.63 -5.63
C SER A 36 -12.74 -16.58 -4.69
N GLY A 37 -11.99 -16.05 -3.72
CA GLY A 37 -11.09 -16.81 -2.85
C GLY A 37 -9.73 -17.12 -3.48
N SER A 38 -9.50 -16.72 -4.73
CA SER A 38 -8.19 -16.84 -5.39
C SER A 38 -7.31 -15.65 -5.03
N PHE A 39 -6.16 -15.94 -4.42
CA PHE A 39 -5.15 -14.95 -4.04
C PHE A 39 -3.76 -15.45 -4.41
N SER A 40 -2.88 -14.54 -4.77
CA SER A 40 -1.45 -14.79 -4.88
C SER A 40 -0.68 -13.50 -4.64
N ASP A 41 0.59 -13.59 -4.27
CA ASP A 41 1.41 -12.42 -4.07
C ASP A 41 2.79 -12.55 -4.72
N SER A 42 3.44 -11.39 -4.91
CA SER A 42 4.80 -11.34 -5.44
C SER A 42 5.47 -10.00 -5.13
N GLY A 43 6.72 -10.07 -4.68
CA GLY A 43 7.61 -8.91 -4.63
C GLY A 43 7.95 -8.40 -6.03
N GLN A 44 7.76 -7.10 -6.27
CA GLN A 44 7.99 -6.49 -7.58
C GLN A 44 9.27 -5.67 -7.59
N VAL A 45 10.18 -5.95 -8.52
CA VAL A 45 11.39 -5.17 -8.78
C VAL A 45 11.12 -4.05 -9.79
N PRO A 46 11.89 -2.95 -9.80
CA PRO A 46 11.80 -1.93 -10.85
C PRO A 46 12.15 -2.51 -12.23
N TYR A 47 11.48 -2.00 -13.27
CA TYR A 47 11.71 -2.40 -14.67
C TYR A 47 13.15 -2.20 -15.17
N THR A 48 13.96 -1.41 -14.48
CA THR A 48 15.32 -1.03 -14.89
C THR A 48 16.43 -1.67 -14.06
N GLY A 49 16.17 -2.66 -13.20
CA GLY A 49 17.27 -3.32 -12.48
C GLY A 49 16.92 -4.54 -11.65
N ALA A 50 17.95 -5.39 -11.44
CA ALA A 50 18.00 -6.34 -10.33
C ALA A 50 18.12 -5.58 -9.01
N GLY A 51 17.44 -6.02 -7.95
CA GLY A 51 17.51 -5.35 -6.65
C GLY A 51 16.33 -5.66 -5.72
N TYR A 52 16.15 -4.77 -4.74
CA TYR A 52 15.08 -4.82 -3.75
C TYR A 52 13.69 -4.67 -4.37
N TYR A 53 12.67 -5.22 -3.70
CA TYR A 53 11.27 -5.04 -4.07
C TYR A 53 10.81 -3.61 -3.77
N ASN A 54 10.24 -2.95 -4.78
CA ASN A 54 9.64 -1.63 -4.64
C ASN A 54 8.26 -1.70 -4.00
N ARG A 55 7.58 -2.83 -4.17
CA ARG A 55 6.22 -3.08 -3.71
C ARG A 55 5.98 -4.57 -3.53
N LEU A 56 5.04 -4.89 -2.65
CA LEU A 56 4.42 -6.20 -2.58
C LEU A 56 3.09 -6.12 -3.33
N ARG A 57 2.96 -6.88 -4.42
CA ARG A 57 1.72 -6.98 -5.18
C ARG A 57 0.92 -8.18 -4.69
N VAL A 58 -0.35 -7.98 -4.36
CA VAL A 58 -1.31 -9.06 -4.12
C VAL A 58 -2.32 -9.09 -5.25
N ASN A 59 -2.38 -10.20 -5.99
CA ASN A 59 -3.40 -10.47 -6.99
C ASN A 59 -4.64 -11.05 -6.32
N ILE A 60 -5.82 -10.58 -6.73
CA ILE A 60 -7.10 -10.90 -6.10
C ILE A 60 -8.07 -11.31 -7.20
N GLY A 61 -8.65 -12.50 -7.06
CA GLY A 61 -9.71 -12.99 -7.94
C GLY A 61 -11.08 -12.46 -7.54
N LEU A 62 -11.86 -12.04 -8.54
CA LEU A 62 -13.22 -11.53 -8.40
C LEU A 62 -14.17 -12.26 -9.34
N ASN A 63 -15.40 -12.50 -8.87
CA ASN A 63 -16.54 -12.93 -9.68
C ASN A 63 -17.47 -11.73 -9.87
N VAL A 64 -17.49 -11.15 -11.06
CA VAL A 64 -18.25 -9.92 -11.37
C VAL A 64 -19.58 -10.30 -12.02
N GLN A 65 -20.69 -9.93 -11.38
CA GLN A 65 -22.06 -10.11 -11.89
C GLN A 65 -22.57 -8.88 -12.65
N GLN A 66 -21.98 -7.71 -12.41
CA GLN A 66 -22.28 -6.49 -13.14
C GLN A 66 -21.01 -5.69 -13.42
N GLY A 67 -20.72 -5.46 -14.71
CA GLY A 67 -19.59 -4.61 -15.11
C GLY A 67 -19.76 -3.17 -14.66
N GLY A 68 -18.65 -2.49 -14.34
CA GLY A 68 -18.66 -1.14 -13.80
C GLY A 68 -17.32 -0.74 -13.17
N THR A 69 -17.27 0.47 -12.63
CA THR A 69 -16.12 0.95 -11.86
C THR A 69 -16.27 0.57 -10.40
N TYR A 70 -15.28 -0.16 -9.88
CA TYR A 70 -15.23 -0.57 -8.48
C TYR A 70 -13.90 -0.17 -7.85
N THR A 71 -13.93 0.21 -6.59
CA THR A 71 -12.73 0.49 -5.80
C THR A 71 -12.43 -0.67 -4.88
N ILE A 72 -11.25 -1.26 -5.03
CA ILE A 72 -10.77 -2.33 -4.16
C ILE A 72 -9.80 -1.68 -3.18
N ALA A 73 -9.96 -1.94 -1.89
CA ALA A 73 -9.07 -1.45 -0.87
C ALA A 73 -8.80 -2.50 0.20
N GLY A 74 -7.60 -2.49 0.77
CA GLY A 74 -7.20 -3.42 1.81
C GLY A 74 -6.04 -2.90 2.65
N GLN A 75 -5.80 -3.58 3.77
CA GLN A 75 -4.73 -3.28 4.71
C GLN A 75 -3.81 -4.48 4.82
N LEU A 76 -2.51 -4.23 4.84
CA LEU A 76 -1.47 -5.22 5.09
C LEU A 76 -0.98 -5.07 6.53
N ASP A 77 -1.11 -6.15 7.31
CA ASP A 77 -0.67 -6.22 8.70
C ASP A 77 0.56 -7.11 8.83
N GLY A 78 1.51 -6.67 9.65
CA GLY A 78 2.57 -7.51 10.20
C GLY A 78 2.23 -8.07 11.57
N ALA A 79 3.19 -8.72 12.20
CA ALA A 79 3.02 -9.31 13.53
C ALA A 79 2.66 -8.28 14.62
N ALA A 80 3.10 -7.03 14.49
CA ALA A 80 2.85 -5.95 15.44
C ALA A 80 1.70 -5.01 15.03
N GLY A 81 0.96 -5.32 13.97
CA GLY A 81 -0.20 -4.54 13.51
C GLY A 81 -0.04 -3.98 12.08
N PRO A 82 -0.81 -2.93 11.73
CA PRO A 82 -0.87 -2.42 10.35
C PRO A 82 0.47 -1.88 9.87
N ILE A 83 0.84 -2.24 8.64
CA ILE A 83 2.06 -1.77 7.95
C ILE A 83 1.70 -0.78 6.84
N ALA A 84 0.69 -1.11 6.03
CA ALA A 84 0.33 -0.33 4.84
C ALA A 84 -1.14 -0.51 4.48
N VAL A 85 -1.69 0.47 3.77
CA VAL A 85 -3.00 0.38 3.11
C VAL A 85 -2.81 0.60 1.61
N ALA A 86 -3.64 -0.05 0.81
CA ALA A 86 -3.67 0.12 -0.63
C ALA A 86 -5.13 0.23 -1.10
N GLY A 87 -5.36 1.06 -2.12
CA GLY A 87 -6.67 1.24 -2.73
C GLY A 87 -6.52 1.58 -4.21
N THR A 88 -7.29 0.95 -5.08
CA THR A 88 -7.25 1.19 -6.53
C THR A 88 -8.62 0.96 -7.13
N SER A 89 -9.01 1.85 -8.03
CA SER A 89 -10.25 1.72 -8.80
C SER A 89 -9.98 1.02 -10.13
N PHE A 90 -10.85 0.07 -10.48
CA PHE A 90 -10.77 -0.72 -11.70
C PHE A 90 -12.10 -0.65 -12.45
N ASN A 91 -12.03 -0.63 -13.78
CA ASN A 91 -13.18 -0.89 -14.63
C ASN A 91 -13.27 -2.41 -14.85
N LEU A 92 -14.23 -3.04 -14.20
CA LEU A 92 -14.45 -4.48 -14.27
C LEU A 92 -15.51 -4.81 -15.32
N ASN A 93 -15.30 -5.91 -16.03
CA ASN A 93 -16.27 -6.49 -16.94
C ASN A 93 -16.95 -7.68 -16.27
N LEU A 94 -18.17 -8.00 -16.70
CA LEU A 94 -18.90 -9.22 -16.31
C LEU A 94 -18.00 -10.47 -16.45
N GLY A 95 -18.03 -11.33 -15.44
CA GLY A 95 -17.28 -12.59 -15.40
C GLY A 95 -16.12 -12.59 -14.40
N ASN A 96 -15.26 -13.60 -14.49
CA ASN A 96 -14.14 -13.77 -13.57
C ASN A 96 -12.99 -12.82 -13.97
N GLN A 97 -12.51 -12.05 -13.01
CA GLN A 97 -11.42 -11.10 -13.19
C GLN A 97 -10.33 -11.32 -12.15
N THR A 98 -9.10 -10.93 -12.49
CA THR A 98 -8.00 -10.82 -11.53
C THR A 98 -7.52 -9.38 -11.52
N ILE A 99 -7.56 -8.76 -10.34
CA ILE A 99 -7.03 -7.42 -10.09
C ILE A 99 -5.86 -7.49 -9.14
N TYR A 100 -5.29 -6.34 -8.78
CA TYR A 100 -4.16 -6.29 -7.85
C TYR A 100 -4.25 -5.10 -6.89
N LEU A 101 -3.65 -5.28 -5.71
CA LEU A 101 -3.26 -4.19 -4.81
C LEU A 101 -1.75 -4.15 -4.70
N ASP A 102 -1.18 -2.95 -4.84
CA ASP A 102 0.25 -2.71 -4.66
C ASP A 102 0.51 -2.03 -3.30
N PHE A 103 1.16 -2.74 -2.39
CA PHE A 103 1.59 -2.21 -1.09
C PHE A 103 3.01 -1.66 -1.18
N SER A 104 3.25 -0.48 -0.59
CA SER A 104 4.55 0.20 -0.62
C SER A 104 5.65 -0.64 0.03
N GLY A 105 6.69 -0.96 -0.73
CA GLY A 105 7.88 -1.65 -0.20
C GLY A 105 8.62 -0.79 0.83
N GLN A 106 8.61 0.53 0.66
CA GLN A 106 9.21 1.44 1.64
C GLN A 106 8.49 1.40 2.99
N ALA A 107 7.15 1.33 2.98
CA ALA A 107 6.38 1.18 4.21
C ALA A 107 6.73 -0.14 4.92
N ILE A 108 6.85 -1.23 4.16
CA ILE A 108 7.27 -2.54 4.68
C ILE A 108 8.68 -2.46 5.29
N PHE A 109 9.64 -1.87 4.58
CA PHE A 109 11.02 -1.72 5.07
C PHE A 109 11.07 -0.94 6.39
N HIS A 110 10.36 0.19 6.47
CA HIS A 110 10.38 1.07 7.65
C HIS A 110 9.80 0.44 8.91
N HIS A 111 8.80 -0.44 8.76
CA HIS A 111 8.23 -1.17 9.89
C HIS A 111 9.15 -2.26 10.44
N ARG A 112 10.17 -2.69 9.67
CA ARG A 112 11.17 -3.69 10.08
C ARG A 112 10.58 -5.01 10.57
N GLN A 113 9.40 -5.38 10.06
CA GLN A 113 8.72 -6.62 10.39
C GLN A 113 8.84 -7.57 9.22
N ASN A 114 9.35 -8.77 9.45
CA ASN A 114 9.31 -9.83 8.45
C ASN A 114 7.88 -10.36 8.32
N GLY A 115 7.52 -10.76 7.11
CA GLY A 115 6.34 -11.55 6.84
C GLY A 115 6.47 -13.00 7.33
N PRO A 116 5.45 -13.84 7.07
CA PRO A 116 4.30 -13.56 6.20
C PRO A 116 3.40 -12.45 6.74
N TYR A 117 2.82 -11.68 5.82
CA TYR A 117 1.92 -10.57 6.16
C TYR A 117 0.45 -10.99 6.00
N GLN A 118 -0.45 -10.37 6.76
CA GLN A 118 -1.89 -10.61 6.66
C GLN A 118 -2.57 -9.52 5.83
N LEU A 119 -3.24 -9.89 4.75
CA LEU A 119 -4.19 -9.01 4.05
C LEU A 119 -5.53 -9.01 4.80
N ARG A 120 -5.91 -7.86 5.33
CA ARG A 120 -7.10 -7.67 6.16
C ARG A 120 -7.95 -6.51 5.67
N PHE A 121 -9.19 -6.48 6.15
CA PHE A 121 -10.16 -5.42 5.85
C PHE A 121 -10.30 -5.19 4.33
N LEU A 122 -10.25 -6.28 3.55
CA LEU A 122 -10.32 -6.23 2.10
C LEU A 122 -11.76 -6.00 1.69
N ARG A 123 -12.00 -4.94 0.92
CA ARG A 123 -13.35 -4.51 0.52
C ARG A 123 -13.43 -4.18 -0.96
N VAL A 124 -14.61 -4.41 -1.52
CA VAL A 124 -15.03 -3.87 -2.82
C VAL A 124 -16.08 -2.81 -2.56
N LEU A 125 -15.83 -1.60 -3.08
CA LEU A 125 -16.78 -0.49 -3.06
C LEU A 125 -17.27 -0.24 -4.49
N ASP A 126 -18.56 0.03 -4.65
CA ASP A 126 -19.09 0.51 -5.92
C ASP A 126 -18.76 2.00 -6.16
N SER A 127 -19.26 2.56 -7.27
CA SER A 127 -19.04 3.97 -7.63
C SER A 127 -19.71 4.98 -6.69
N SER A 128 -20.69 4.55 -5.88
CA SER A 128 -21.32 5.37 -4.84
C SER A 128 -20.59 5.30 -3.49
N GLY A 129 -19.58 4.42 -3.39
CA GLY A 129 -18.86 4.16 -2.15
C GLY A 129 -19.54 3.14 -1.24
N GLN A 130 -20.59 2.46 -1.71
CA GLN A 130 -21.25 1.39 -0.96
C GLN A 130 -20.39 0.13 -1.00
N GLU A 131 -20.26 -0.54 0.15
CA GLU A 131 -19.57 -1.83 0.25
C GLU A 131 -20.40 -2.93 -0.40
N VAL A 132 -19.80 -3.61 -1.37
CA VAL A 132 -20.42 -4.69 -2.16
C VAL A 132 -19.98 -6.06 -1.64
N ASP A 133 -18.73 -6.17 -1.21
CA ASP A 133 -18.19 -7.39 -0.59
C ASP A 133 -17.04 -7.04 0.35
N TYR A 134 -16.81 -7.90 1.34
CA TYR A 134 -15.88 -7.65 2.44
C TYR A 134 -15.29 -8.94 3.03
N LEU A 135 -13.98 -8.94 3.22
CA LEU A 135 -13.25 -9.98 3.94
C LEU A 135 -12.40 -9.34 5.05
N TYR A 136 -12.73 -9.66 6.30
CA TYR A 136 -11.97 -9.21 7.46
C TYR A 136 -10.54 -9.79 7.46
N ASN A 137 -10.40 -11.09 7.19
CA ASN A 137 -9.13 -11.79 7.00
C ASN A 137 -9.16 -12.45 5.61
N ALA A 138 -8.48 -11.86 4.65
CA ALA A 138 -8.58 -12.31 3.26
C ALA A 138 -7.50 -13.33 2.90
N TYR A 139 -6.24 -13.03 3.22
CA TYR A 139 -5.11 -13.81 2.74
C TYR A 139 -3.87 -13.64 3.63
N THR A 140 -2.99 -14.64 3.63
CA THR A 140 -1.67 -14.61 4.27
C THR A 140 -0.65 -14.76 3.16
N THR A 141 0.30 -13.83 3.06
CA THR A 141 1.28 -13.85 1.98
C THR A 141 2.31 -14.95 2.19
N ASP A 142 3.15 -15.17 1.18
CA ASP A 142 4.44 -15.84 1.39
C ASP A 142 5.33 -15.08 2.40
N ALA A 143 6.39 -15.74 2.86
CA ALA A 143 7.35 -15.12 3.77
C ALA A 143 8.27 -14.15 3.02
N TYR A 144 8.30 -12.89 3.45
CA TYR A 144 9.22 -11.87 2.94
C TYR A 144 10.01 -11.25 4.09
N SER A 145 11.32 -11.10 3.92
CA SER A 145 12.10 -10.26 4.83
C SER A 145 11.84 -8.79 4.51
N TYR A 146 11.65 -7.94 5.53
CA TYR A 146 11.51 -6.49 5.31
C TYR A 146 12.72 -5.91 4.57
N SER A 147 13.90 -6.51 4.76
CA SER A 147 15.15 -6.10 4.13
C SER A 147 15.20 -6.42 2.63
N GLN A 148 14.27 -7.21 2.10
CA GLN A 148 14.13 -7.41 0.66
C GLN A 148 13.43 -6.22 -0.01
N PHE A 149 12.80 -5.32 0.76
CA PHE A 149 12.13 -4.15 0.23
C PHE A 149 13.02 -2.91 0.26
N GLN A 150 12.77 -1.99 -0.67
CA GLN A 150 13.59 -0.81 -0.83
C GLN A 150 13.37 0.22 0.30
N ASN A 151 14.46 0.79 0.83
CA ASN A 151 14.42 1.75 1.94
C ASN A 151 14.21 3.22 1.52
N SER A 152 14.61 3.58 0.30
CA SER A 152 14.59 4.95 -0.21
C SER A 152 14.41 4.99 -1.72
N SER A 153 13.46 5.79 -2.21
CA SER A 153 13.21 6.01 -3.64
C SER A 153 14.35 6.77 -4.34
N THR A 154 15.15 7.53 -3.58
CA THR A 154 16.35 8.25 -4.04
C THR A 154 17.42 8.25 -2.95
N ILE A 155 18.69 8.28 -3.35
CA ILE A 155 19.84 8.40 -2.44
C ILE A 155 20.70 9.57 -2.92
N ILE A 156 21.01 10.53 -2.04
CA ILE A 156 21.98 11.60 -2.33
C ILE A 156 23.38 11.00 -2.15
N ASP A 157 24.22 11.12 -3.17
CA ASP A 157 25.62 10.72 -3.09
C ASP A 157 26.41 11.83 -2.40
N ALA A 158 26.62 11.69 -1.08
CA ALA A 158 27.34 12.68 -0.30
C ALA A 158 28.79 12.89 -0.75
N SER A 159 29.40 11.92 -1.45
CA SER A 159 30.76 12.09 -2.00
C SER A 159 30.80 13.03 -3.20
N SER A 160 29.64 13.35 -3.79
CA SER A 160 29.50 14.17 -4.99
C SER A 160 29.19 15.64 -4.71
N PHE A 161 29.13 16.06 -3.44
CA PHE A 161 28.86 17.45 -3.10
C PHE A 161 29.96 18.37 -3.65
N GLY A 162 29.54 19.41 -4.37
CA GLY A 162 30.39 20.48 -4.87
C GLY A 162 29.70 21.83 -4.65
N HIS A 163 30.49 22.90 -4.77
CA HIS A 163 29.96 24.26 -4.74
C HIS A 163 30.73 25.15 -5.72
N GLN A 164 30.09 26.23 -6.14
CA GLN A 164 30.70 27.32 -6.88
C GLN A 164 30.13 28.66 -6.41
N THR A 165 30.99 29.66 -6.26
CA THR A 165 30.59 31.04 -6.06
C THR A 165 30.40 31.71 -7.43
N LEU A 166 29.39 32.55 -7.56
CA LEU A 166 29.03 33.23 -8.81
C LEU A 166 28.96 34.73 -8.53
N ASP A 167 29.92 35.46 -9.09
CA ASP A 167 29.93 36.91 -9.25
C ASP A 167 29.46 37.21 -10.69
N LEU A 168 28.19 37.61 -10.82
CA LEU A 168 27.53 37.83 -12.11
C LEU A 168 27.76 39.24 -12.66
N ASN A 169 27.96 40.21 -11.77
CA ASN A 169 28.14 41.61 -12.14
C ASN A 169 29.63 42.02 -12.25
N LYS A 170 30.54 41.14 -11.82
CA LYS A 170 32.00 41.30 -11.77
C LYS A 170 32.46 42.45 -10.90
N ASP A 171 31.75 42.74 -9.81
CA ASP A 171 32.13 43.78 -8.84
C ASP A 171 33.07 43.28 -7.74
N GLY A 172 33.33 41.96 -7.68
CA GLY A 172 34.19 41.32 -6.69
C GLY A 172 33.44 40.70 -5.51
N ASP A 173 32.12 40.91 -5.42
CA ASP A 173 31.22 40.25 -4.48
C ASP A 173 30.48 39.08 -5.16
N TYR A 174 29.97 38.13 -4.37
CA TYR A 174 29.28 36.94 -4.89
C TYR A 174 27.76 37.06 -4.70
N GLU A 175 26.97 36.94 -5.77
CA GLU A 175 25.51 36.89 -5.69
C GLU A 175 24.98 35.51 -5.31
N TYR A 176 25.64 34.45 -5.77
CA TYR A 176 25.15 33.08 -5.54
C TYR A 176 26.25 32.14 -5.06
N LEU A 177 25.92 31.38 -4.02
CA LEU A 177 26.56 30.10 -3.73
C LEU A 177 25.72 28.98 -4.33
N ARG A 178 26.18 28.40 -5.44
CA ARG A 178 25.50 27.26 -6.06
C ARG A 178 26.09 25.96 -5.54
N VAL A 179 25.23 25.13 -4.94
CA VAL A 179 25.57 23.77 -4.49
C VAL A 179 25.15 22.75 -5.56
N THR A 180 26.02 21.78 -5.85
CA THR A 180 25.76 20.69 -6.79
C THR A 180 25.98 19.35 -6.10
N PHE A 181 25.23 18.33 -6.51
CA PHE A 181 25.37 16.95 -6.06
C PHE A 181 24.72 16.00 -7.07
N LYS A 182 25.03 14.72 -6.96
CA LYS A 182 24.38 13.63 -7.68
C LYS A 182 23.38 12.92 -6.78
N ALA A 183 22.24 12.56 -7.34
CA ALA A 183 21.26 11.71 -6.70
C ALA A 183 21.08 10.44 -7.52
N LYS A 184 21.08 9.28 -6.85
CA LYS A 184 20.72 8.00 -7.45
C LYS A 184 19.22 7.77 -7.24
N VAL A 185 18.45 8.04 -8.29
CA VAL A 185 17.00 7.80 -8.31
C VAL A 185 16.75 6.35 -8.65
N HIS A 186 16.01 5.66 -7.79
CA HIS A 186 15.65 4.25 -7.98
C HIS A 186 14.18 4.07 -8.37
N LEU A 187 13.34 5.08 -8.11
CA LEU A 187 11.94 5.11 -8.51
C LEU A 187 11.64 6.41 -9.26
N ASN A 188 10.99 6.35 -10.41
CA ASN A 188 10.55 7.57 -11.08
C ASN A 188 9.43 8.24 -10.26
N GLY A 189 9.44 9.57 -10.16
CA GLY A 189 8.44 10.32 -9.41
C GLY A 189 8.85 11.76 -9.18
N ASN A 190 7.96 12.52 -8.54
CA ASN A 190 8.24 13.89 -8.12
C ASN A 190 8.98 13.86 -6.78
N TYR A 191 10.13 14.53 -6.74
CA TYR A 191 10.96 14.65 -5.55
C TYR A 191 10.98 16.10 -5.09
N ILE A 192 10.77 16.31 -3.79
CA ILE A 192 11.00 17.61 -3.16
C ILE A 192 12.36 17.53 -2.47
N LEU A 193 13.29 18.36 -2.91
CA LEU A 193 14.54 18.58 -2.22
C LEU A 193 14.38 19.78 -1.29
N SER A 194 14.75 19.61 -0.02
CA SER A 194 14.94 20.72 0.90
C SER A 194 16.38 20.69 1.41
N ALA A 195 16.96 21.88 1.57
CA ALA A 195 18.29 22.05 2.12
C ALA A 195 18.29 23.26 3.03
N GLN A 196 19.19 23.24 4.02
CA GLN A 196 19.45 24.37 4.91
C GLN A 196 20.95 24.65 4.87
N LEU A 197 21.31 25.91 4.71
CA LEU A 197 22.69 26.36 4.85
C LEU A 197 22.86 27.00 6.23
N LYS A 198 23.86 26.54 6.97
CA LYS A 198 24.20 27.04 8.29
C LYS A 198 25.63 27.56 8.31
N ASP A 199 25.88 28.61 9.07
CA ASP A 199 27.24 29.05 9.35
C ASP A 199 27.94 28.12 10.37
N SER A 200 29.19 28.44 10.72
CA SER A 200 30.00 27.67 11.67
C SER A 200 29.45 27.69 13.11
N SER A 201 28.58 28.66 13.44
CA SER A 201 27.87 28.73 14.72
C SER A 201 26.56 27.94 14.73
N GLY A 202 26.13 27.43 13.56
CA GLY A 202 24.89 26.69 13.37
C GLY A 202 23.67 27.56 13.06
N MET A 203 23.86 28.87 12.87
CA MET A 203 22.80 29.80 12.51
C MET A 203 22.42 29.63 11.04
N LEU A 204 21.11 29.63 10.76
CA LEU A 204 20.60 29.53 9.39
C LEU A 204 20.93 30.80 8.62
N LEU A 205 21.49 30.63 7.41
CA LEU A 205 21.63 31.73 6.48
C LEU A 205 20.29 31.94 5.76
N PRO A 206 19.85 33.21 5.59
CA PRO A 206 18.62 33.50 4.86
C PRO A 206 18.76 33.08 3.39
N PRO A 207 17.64 32.72 2.73
CA PRO A 207 17.61 32.30 1.33
C PRO A 207 17.95 33.44 0.36
#